data_AF-A0A177LJE4-F1
#
_entry.id   AF-A0A177LJE4-F1
#
_cell.length_a   1.000
_cell.length_b   1.000
_cell.length_c   1.000
_cell.angle_alpha   90.00
_cell.angle_beta   90.00
_cell.angle_gamma   90.00
#
_symmetry.space_group_name_H-M   'P 1'
#
loop_
_entity.id
_entity.type
_entity.pdbx_description
1 polymer ?
#
loop_
_entity_poly.entity_id
_entity_poly.type
_entity_poly.pdbx_seq_one_letter_code
_entity_poly.pdbx_strand_id
1 'polypeptide(L)'
;MKKIVFFLSAIGSMMMYSQNLGYGKSFSDSTPRTTQIKETALKAEACNTIVINDTEEENGVFIIGNGGQKAAVDIPIGENQTIEINSIVVTLASKLPPTFVNFIFYNNILSTPEDPEDPRRNIPNQQLFSVTNTSIESYEEVGYEPLHEFIIRKVKISLETPILLNGTMSHDRIWMSTKSDANAWSITAHYETGEGVVGESVAMGGNTYDWFQLLNQEGLYELNAECDILNVSDTNLKSKVGIYPNPAQDHFEYSDINGDKIVSTNIYSANGSLVKSVNDSNSKINISELKSGVYIVQTRTSNGNTLTNKLIKK
;
A
#
# COMPACT_ATOMS: atom_id res chain seq x y z
N MET A 1 33.64 9.85 59.28
CA MET A 1 33.42 8.44 59.66
C MET A 1 32.81 7.73 58.47
N LYS A 2 33.52 6.71 57.97
CA LYS A 2 33.17 5.89 56.81
C LYS A 2 32.03 4.93 57.14
N LYS A 3 31.13 4.68 56.20
CA LYS A 3 30.67 3.31 55.87
C LYS A 3 30.38 3.22 54.36
N ILE A 4 31.33 2.59 53.68
CA ILE A 4 31.18 1.89 52.41
C ILE A 4 30.68 0.48 52.77
N VAL A 5 29.71 -0.07 52.04
CA VAL A 5 29.65 -1.50 51.75
C VAL A 5 29.23 -1.68 50.29
N PHE A 6 30.05 -2.45 49.57
CA PHE A 6 29.94 -2.85 48.18
C PHE A 6 29.79 -4.38 48.15
N PHE A 7 29.35 -4.92 47.00
CA PHE A 7 29.39 -6.33 46.54
C PHE A 7 28.33 -7.29 47.11
N LEU A 8 27.84 -8.32 46.39
CA LEU A 8 28.31 -9.02 45.19
C LEU A 8 27.13 -9.79 44.56
N SER A 9 27.24 -10.10 43.28
CA SER A 9 26.41 -11.01 42.48
C SER A 9 26.18 -12.39 43.10
N ALA A 10 24.98 -12.96 42.91
CA ALA A 10 24.73 -14.39 43.01
C ALA A 10 23.77 -14.86 41.91
N ILE A 11 24.27 -15.81 41.13
CA ILE A 11 23.57 -16.66 40.16
C ILE A 11 22.45 -17.40 40.88
N GLY A 12 21.25 -17.39 40.28
CA GLY A 12 20.10 -18.18 40.71
C GLY A 12 19.33 -18.70 39.51
N SER A 13 19.83 -19.77 38.90
CA SER A 13 19.02 -20.66 38.08
C SER A 13 18.15 -21.51 39.00
N MET A 14 16.84 -21.54 38.76
CA MET A 14 16.03 -22.77 38.76
C MET A 14 14.55 -22.53 38.47
N MET A 15 14.07 -23.37 37.54
CA MET A 15 12.76 -24.01 37.48
C MET A 15 11.56 -23.24 36.90
N MET A 16 11.11 -23.82 35.79
CA MET A 16 9.83 -23.67 35.11
C MET A 16 8.63 -23.65 36.05
N TYR A 17 7.67 -22.78 35.74
CA TYR A 17 6.25 -23.10 35.84
C TYR A 17 5.60 -22.87 34.48
N SER A 18 5.32 -23.97 33.80
CA SER A 18 4.31 -24.04 32.74
C SER A 18 2.95 -23.88 33.39
N GLN A 19 2.17 -22.91 32.94
CA GLN A 19 0.71 -22.96 33.08
C GLN A 19 0.10 -22.89 31.68
N ASN A 20 -0.45 -24.03 31.27
CA ASN A 20 -1.42 -24.16 30.20
C ASN A 20 -2.68 -23.35 30.55
N LEU A 21 -3.02 -22.38 29.71
CA LEU A 21 -4.37 -21.86 29.49
C LEU A 21 -4.49 -21.82 27.95
N GLY A 22 -5.09 -22.80 27.29
CA GLY A 22 -6.52 -23.10 27.34
C GLY A 22 -7.07 -22.80 25.95
N TYR A 23 -7.27 -23.84 25.14
CA TYR A 23 -7.90 -23.77 23.83
C TYR A 23 -9.23 -22.98 23.89
N GLY A 24 -9.28 -21.84 23.21
CA GLY A 24 -10.49 -21.06 22.97
C GLY A 24 -10.97 -21.25 21.53
N LYS A 25 -12.21 -21.71 21.37
CA LYS A 25 -12.82 -22.18 20.12
C LYS A 25 -12.99 -21.08 19.08
N SER A 26 -12.69 -21.39 17.83
CA SER A 26 -13.15 -20.65 16.65
C SER A 26 -14.68 -20.61 16.63
N PHE A 27 -15.26 -19.41 16.65
CA PHE A 27 -16.67 -19.22 16.32
C PHE A 27 -16.76 -18.64 14.92
N SER A 28 -17.09 -19.50 13.96
CA SER A 28 -17.75 -19.11 12.71
C SER A 28 -19.23 -18.90 13.02
N ASP A 29 -19.72 -17.67 12.89
CA ASP A 29 -21.14 -17.48 12.56
C ASP A 29 -21.27 -16.47 11.43
N SER A 30 -21.62 -17.03 10.27
CA SER A 30 -21.87 -16.37 9.01
C SER A 30 -23.37 -16.10 8.90
N THR A 31 -23.81 -14.89 9.24
CA THR A 31 -25.05 -14.33 8.68
C THR A 31 -24.85 -12.85 8.32
N PRO A 32 -25.05 -12.46 7.04
CA PRO A 32 -24.86 -11.08 6.63
C PRO A 32 -26.08 -10.25 7.03
N ARG A 33 -25.88 -9.30 7.95
CA ARG A 33 -26.88 -8.27 8.22
C ARG A 33 -26.73 -7.18 7.16
N THR A 34 -27.56 -7.28 6.12
CA THR A 34 -27.63 -6.32 5.01
C THR A 34 -28.00 -4.94 5.54
N THR A 35 -27.00 -4.06 5.67
CA THR A 35 -27.24 -2.63 5.79
C THR A 35 -26.96 -2.02 4.43
N GLN A 36 -27.98 -1.48 3.78
CA GLN A 36 -27.83 -0.77 2.51
C GLN A 36 -27.01 0.50 2.75
N ILE A 37 -25.71 0.45 2.42
CA ILE A 37 -24.86 1.63 2.37
C ILE A 37 -25.10 2.28 1.01
N LYS A 38 -25.50 3.56 1.04
CA LYS A 38 -25.68 4.42 -0.13
C LYS A 38 -24.44 4.32 -1.03
N GLU A 39 -24.69 3.95 -2.28
CA GLU A 39 -23.76 3.60 -3.35
C GLU A 39 -22.88 4.76 -3.88
N THR A 40 -22.77 5.86 -3.12
CA THR A 40 -22.00 7.06 -3.48
C THR A 40 -20.68 7.18 -2.69
N ALA A 41 -20.44 6.29 -1.72
CA ALA A 41 -19.26 6.31 -0.85
C ALA A 41 -18.18 5.25 -1.19
N LEU A 42 -18.33 4.50 -2.29
CA LEU A 42 -17.46 3.36 -2.65
C LEU A 42 -16.37 3.70 -3.70
N LYS A 43 -16.09 5.00 -3.94
CA LYS A 43 -15.13 5.44 -4.98
C LYS A 43 -13.89 6.16 -4.45
N ALA A 44 -13.74 6.25 -3.13
CA ALA A 44 -12.58 6.83 -2.45
C ALA A 44 -12.35 6.13 -1.11
N GLU A 45 -12.30 4.79 -1.11
CA GLU A 45 -11.67 4.07 0.00
C GLU A 45 -10.17 4.33 -0.15
N ALA A 46 -9.75 5.41 0.49
CA ALA A 46 -8.47 6.08 0.36
C ALA A 46 -7.31 5.16 0.74
N CYS A 47 -6.18 5.24 0.05
CA CYS A 47 -4.92 4.63 0.49
C CYS A 47 -4.30 5.36 1.68
N ASN A 48 -5.13 5.96 2.52
CA ASN A 48 -4.70 6.47 3.80
C ASN A 48 -4.08 5.31 4.57
N THR A 49 -2.95 5.57 5.18
CA THR A 49 -2.28 4.61 6.06
C THR A 49 -2.15 5.25 7.41
N ILE A 50 -2.53 4.55 8.46
CA ILE A 50 -2.37 5.00 9.84
C ILE A 50 -1.78 3.82 10.59
N VAL A 51 -0.54 3.97 11.05
CA VAL A 51 0.06 3.00 11.96
C VAL A 51 -0.38 3.35 13.38
N ILE A 52 -1.10 2.41 14.01
CA ILE A 52 -1.57 2.55 15.38
C ILE A 52 -0.40 2.30 16.32
N ASN A 53 -0.17 3.16 17.30
CA ASN A 53 0.74 2.81 18.40
C ASN A 53 -0.02 2.06 19.49
N ASP A 54 0.40 0.83 19.79
CA ASP A 54 -0.14 -0.01 20.86
C ASP A 54 0.88 -0.28 21.97
N THR A 55 1.96 0.51 22.03
CA THR A 55 3.02 0.43 23.04
C THR A 55 3.17 1.75 23.79
N GLU A 56 3.87 1.77 24.92
CA GLU A 56 4.08 2.96 25.78
C GLU A 56 4.93 4.10 25.13
N GLU A 57 4.96 4.20 23.81
CA GLU A 57 5.67 5.20 23.01
C GLU A 57 7.20 5.19 23.18
N GLU A 58 7.81 4.37 24.04
CA GLU A 58 9.23 4.50 24.40
C GLU A 58 10.25 3.98 23.37
N ASN A 59 9.80 3.32 22.29
CA ASN A 59 10.68 2.69 21.32
C ASN A 59 10.87 3.54 20.06
N GLY A 60 12.09 3.55 19.52
CA GLY A 60 12.40 4.24 18.27
C GLY A 60 13.72 3.83 17.64
N VAL A 61 13.88 4.17 16.37
CA VAL A 61 15.10 3.99 15.59
C VAL A 61 15.79 5.31 15.37
N PHE A 62 17.10 5.37 15.62
CA PHE A 62 17.88 6.57 15.34
C PHE A 62 17.92 6.86 13.84
N ILE A 63 17.60 8.10 13.48
CA ILE A 63 17.64 8.63 12.10
C ILE A 63 18.73 9.70 11.93
N ILE A 64 19.62 9.79 12.92
CA ILE A 64 20.81 10.64 12.93
C ILE A 64 21.97 9.92 13.62
N GLY A 65 23.19 10.28 13.24
CA GLY A 65 24.42 9.90 13.92
C GLY A 65 25.62 9.89 12.98
N ASN A 66 26.82 9.61 13.52
CA ASN A 66 28.06 9.61 12.73
C ASN A 66 28.05 8.58 11.60
N GLY A 67 27.26 7.51 11.73
CA GLY A 67 27.13 6.48 10.72
C GLY A 67 26.19 6.87 9.59
N GLY A 68 25.54 8.04 9.63
CA GLY A 68 24.50 8.44 8.68
C GLY A 68 23.25 7.56 8.80
N GLN A 69 22.89 7.18 10.03
CA GLN A 69 21.74 6.34 10.32
C GLN A 69 20.48 6.92 9.69
N LYS A 70 19.67 6.05 9.12
CA LYS A 70 18.41 6.38 8.45
C LYS A 70 17.45 5.22 8.62
N ALA A 71 16.16 5.54 8.62
CA ALA A 71 15.09 4.55 8.65
C ALA A 71 14.08 4.86 7.55
N ALA A 72 13.44 3.82 7.02
CA ALA A 72 12.39 3.93 6.02
C ALA A 72 11.25 2.96 6.29
N VAL A 73 10.04 3.41 6.02
CA VAL A 73 8.81 2.61 6.01
C VAL A 73 8.41 2.34 4.57
N ASP A 74 7.72 1.24 4.30
CA ASP A 74 7.25 0.97 2.94
C ASP A 74 5.87 1.57 2.68
N ILE A 75 5.62 1.85 1.41
CA ILE A 75 4.34 2.28 0.87
C ILE A 75 4.03 1.29 -0.25
N PRO A 76 3.13 0.32 -0.02
CA PRO A 76 2.70 -0.62 -1.05
C PRO A 76 2.10 0.13 -2.24
N ILE A 77 2.53 -0.21 -3.45
CA ILE A 77 2.04 0.38 -4.70
C ILE A 77 2.04 -0.65 -5.82
N GLY A 78 0.87 -0.91 -6.40
CA GLY A 78 0.76 -1.81 -7.55
C GLY A 78 1.32 -1.18 -8.83
N GLU A 79 1.79 -1.99 -9.79
CA GLU A 79 2.41 -1.52 -11.04
C GLU A 79 1.55 -0.51 -11.83
N ASN A 80 0.22 -0.66 -11.78
CA ASN A 80 -0.75 0.20 -12.45
C ASN A 80 -1.43 1.19 -11.49
N GLN A 81 -0.80 1.54 -10.39
CA GLN A 81 -1.37 2.44 -9.37
C GLN A 81 -0.61 3.76 -9.33
N THR A 82 -1.33 4.84 -9.06
CA THR A 82 -0.78 6.12 -8.66
C THR A 82 -1.28 6.48 -7.28
N ILE A 83 -0.39 7.02 -6.45
CA ILE A 83 -0.70 7.48 -5.09
C ILE A 83 -0.34 8.95 -5.02
N GLU A 84 -1.31 9.78 -4.65
CA GLU A 84 -1.13 11.20 -4.37
C GLU A 84 -1.16 11.43 -2.86
N ILE A 85 0.00 11.71 -2.27
CA ILE A 85 0.13 11.96 -0.83
C ILE A 85 -0.04 13.46 -0.57
N ASN A 86 -1.08 13.79 0.19
CA ASN A 86 -1.50 15.16 0.50
C ASN A 86 -0.89 15.68 1.81
N SER A 87 -0.74 14.80 2.81
CA SER A 87 -0.09 15.15 4.07
C SER A 87 0.51 13.92 4.73
N ILE A 88 1.57 14.14 5.51
CA ILE A 88 2.27 13.09 6.24
C ILE A 88 2.33 13.49 7.72
N VAL A 89 2.05 12.55 8.61
CA VAL A 89 2.35 12.65 10.03
C VAL A 89 3.43 11.63 10.34
N VAL A 90 4.45 12.03 11.10
CA VAL A 90 5.46 11.10 11.62
C VAL A 90 5.64 11.32 13.11
N THR A 91 5.90 10.23 13.84
CA THR A 91 6.19 10.32 15.27
C THR A 91 7.70 10.34 15.48
N LEU A 92 8.22 11.47 15.93
CA LEU A 92 9.66 11.72 16.07
C LEU A 92 10.02 12.00 17.52
N ALA A 93 11.22 11.58 17.92
CA ALA A 93 11.74 11.76 19.26
C ALA A 93 13.03 12.60 19.24
N SER A 94 13.02 13.67 20.05
CA SER A 94 14.17 14.54 20.27
C SER A 94 13.96 15.41 21.51
N LYS A 95 15.06 15.90 22.07
CA LYS A 95 15.02 16.78 23.25
C LYS A 95 14.28 18.09 22.96
N LEU A 96 14.55 18.71 21.81
CA LEU A 96 13.86 19.92 21.34
C LEU A 96 12.92 19.55 20.19
N PRO A 97 11.85 20.35 19.95
CA PRO A 97 11.02 20.17 18.76
C PRO A 97 11.88 20.26 17.48
N PRO A 98 11.62 19.39 16.48
CA PRO A 98 12.34 19.46 15.22
C PRO A 98 12.09 20.79 14.51
N THR A 99 13.11 21.33 13.85
CA THR A 99 13.01 22.56 13.06
C THR A 99 12.72 22.28 11.59
N PHE A 100 12.96 21.06 11.12
CA PHE A 100 12.58 20.63 9.78
C PHE A 100 12.26 19.13 9.73
N VAL A 101 11.38 18.74 8.81
CA VAL A 101 11.06 17.33 8.51
C VAL A 101 10.87 17.20 7.00
N ASN A 102 11.82 16.54 6.35
CA ASN A 102 11.85 16.27 4.91
C ASN A 102 11.71 14.77 4.65
N PHE A 103 11.48 14.40 3.39
CA PHE A 103 11.33 13.00 3.02
C PHE A 103 12.27 12.60 1.89
N ILE A 104 12.69 11.34 1.90
CA ILE A 104 13.51 10.73 0.83
C ILE A 104 12.83 9.42 0.43
N PHE A 105 12.63 9.24 -0.86
CA PHE A 105 11.98 8.06 -1.41
C PHE A 105 13.00 7.17 -2.11
N TYR A 106 12.86 5.85 -1.95
CA TYR A 106 13.73 4.85 -2.54
C TYR A 106 12.93 3.77 -3.26
N ASN A 107 13.52 3.16 -4.27
CA ASN A 107 12.97 1.94 -4.84
C ASN A 107 13.25 0.72 -3.96
N ASN A 108 12.56 -0.36 -4.28
CA ASN A 108 12.60 -1.62 -3.59
C ASN A 108 13.59 -2.59 -4.24
N ILE A 109 14.26 -3.40 -3.41
CA ILE A 109 15.00 -4.57 -3.84
C ILE A 109 14.80 -5.70 -2.84
N LEU A 110 14.94 -6.94 -3.29
CA LEU A 110 15.08 -8.09 -2.40
C LEU A 110 16.52 -8.19 -1.90
N SER A 111 16.70 -8.24 -0.58
CA SER A 111 17.99 -8.40 0.10
C SER A 111 18.76 -9.63 -0.39
N THR A 112 20.08 -9.58 -0.20
CA THR A 112 21.00 -10.70 -0.46
C THR A 112 21.59 -11.13 0.89
N PRO A 113 20.93 -12.03 1.62
CA PRO A 113 21.42 -12.47 2.92
C PRO A 113 22.78 -13.16 2.80
N GLU A 114 23.58 -13.09 3.85
CA GLU A 114 24.88 -13.78 3.92
C GLU A 114 24.70 -15.31 3.89
N ASP A 115 23.69 -15.80 4.61
CA ASP A 115 23.26 -17.19 4.54
C ASP A 115 22.22 -17.37 3.41
N PRO A 116 22.48 -18.21 2.39
CA PRO A 116 21.51 -18.50 1.34
C PRO A 116 20.22 -19.17 1.83
N GLU A 117 20.21 -19.78 3.03
CA GLU A 117 19.02 -20.36 3.64
C GLU A 117 18.10 -19.31 4.26
N ASP A 118 18.62 -18.10 4.55
CA ASP A 118 17.82 -17.02 5.10
C ASP A 118 16.83 -16.47 4.06
N PRO A 119 15.60 -16.12 4.49
CA PRO A 119 14.61 -15.56 3.59
C PRO A 119 15.05 -14.16 3.12
N ARG A 120 15.01 -13.95 1.80
CA ARG A 120 15.17 -12.61 1.21
C ARG A 120 14.04 -11.69 1.66
N ARG A 121 14.38 -10.44 1.96
CA ARG A 121 13.46 -9.43 2.50
C ARG A 121 13.39 -8.24 1.55
N ASN A 122 12.26 -7.55 1.52
CA ASN A 122 12.17 -6.27 0.83
C ASN A 122 12.94 -5.20 1.62
N ILE A 123 13.82 -4.47 0.94
CA ILE A 123 14.61 -3.39 1.55
C ILE A 123 14.70 -2.20 0.59
N PRO A 124 14.93 -0.98 1.11
CA PRO A 124 15.27 0.16 0.27
C PRO A 124 16.56 -0.10 -0.53
N ASN A 125 16.65 0.50 -1.72
CA ASN A 125 17.84 0.40 -2.57
C ASN A 125 18.33 1.79 -3.00
N GLN A 126 17.99 2.22 -4.22
CA GLN A 126 18.43 3.48 -4.79
C GLN A 126 17.44 4.58 -4.46
N GLN A 127 17.96 5.76 -4.12
CA GLN A 127 17.15 6.95 -3.94
C GLN A 127 16.51 7.35 -5.27
N LEU A 128 15.19 7.53 -5.25
CA LEU A 128 14.40 8.00 -6.38
C LEU A 128 14.40 9.53 -6.42
N PHE A 129 13.98 10.17 -5.32
CA PHE A 129 13.91 11.63 -5.19
C PHE A 129 13.82 12.04 -3.70
N SER A 130 13.89 13.35 -3.45
CA SER A 130 13.74 13.94 -2.11
C SER A 130 12.70 15.05 -2.13
N VAL A 131 11.98 15.21 -1.04
CA VAL A 131 10.98 16.25 -0.82
C VAL A 131 11.48 17.15 0.31
N THR A 132 11.85 18.38 -0.06
CA THR A 132 12.44 19.36 0.87
C THR A 132 11.56 20.60 1.08
N ASN A 133 10.53 20.77 0.25
CA ASN A 133 9.58 21.87 0.35
C ASN A 133 8.43 21.48 1.27
N THR A 134 8.77 21.27 2.53
CA THR A 134 7.85 20.88 3.58
C THR A 134 7.82 21.94 4.68
N SER A 135 6.75 21.96 5.45
CA SER A 135 6.66 22.77 6.66
C SER A 135 5.97 22.01 7.78
N ILE A 136 6.41 22.23 9.01
CA ILE A 136 5.77 21.65 10.20
C ILE A 136 4.51 22.48 10.48
N GLU A 137 3.34 21.85 10.39
CA GLU A 137 2.05 22.48 10.64
C GLU A 137 1.75 22.53 12.14
N SER A 138 1.97 21.40 12.82
CA SER A 138 1.76 21.26 14.25
C SER A 138 2.55 20.07 14.79
N TYR A 139 2.67 20.00 16.11
CA TYR A 139 3.09 18.79 16.80
C TYR A 139 2.31 18.60 18.10
N GLU A 140 2.17 17.35 18.51
CA GLU A 140 1.56 16.92 19.77
C GLU A 140 2.57 16.06 20.53
N GLU A 141 2.79 16.34 21.81
CA GLU A 141 3.64 15.51 22.67
C GLU A 141 2.86 14.28 23.12
N VAL A 142 3.36 13.09 22.79
CA VAL A 142 2.66 11.81 23.00
C VAL A 142 3.42 10.86 23.91
N GLY A 143 4.69 11.12 24.20
CA GLY A 143 5.50 10.25 25.03
C GLY A 143 6.83 10.87 25.43
N TYR A 144 7.61 10.12 26.22
CA TYR A 144 8.90 10.56 26.72
C TYR A 144 9.84 9.37 26.91
N GLU A 145 11.05 9.44 26.34
CA GLU A 145 12.10 8.44 26.51
C GLU A 145 13.12 8.97 27.54
N PRO A 146 13.24 8.34 28.72
CA PRO A 146 14.01 8.88 29.84
C PRO A 146 15.53 8.78 29.70
N LEU A 147 16.07 7.83 28.94
CA LEU A 147 17.51 7.60 28.82
C LEU A 147 18.22 8.75 28.08
N HIS A 148 17.60 9.31 27.04
CA HIS A 148 18.13 10.42 26.25
C HIS A 148 17.40 11.75 26.48
N GLU A 149 16.43 11.77 27.39
CA GLU A 149 15.54 12.92 27.63
C GLU A 149 14.81 13.36 26.35
N PHE A 150 14.37 12.40 25.55
CA PHE A 150 13.65 12.71 24.32
C PHE A 150 12.16 12.86 24.60
N ILE A 151 11.59 13.93 24.09
CA ILE A 151 10.14 14.10 24.04
C ILE A 151 9.68 13.61 22.69
N ILE A 152 8.67 12.75 22.72
CA ILE A 152 8.13 12.05 21.56
C ILE A 152 6.94 12.83 21.05
N ARG A 153 6.96 13.16 19.76
CA ARG A 153 6.02 14.07 19.15
C ARG A 153 5.43 13.49 17.88
N LYS A 154 4.09 13.47 17.79
CA LYS A 154 3.41 13.35 16.50
C LYS A 154 3.55 14.68 15.78
N VAL A 155 4.32 14.72 14.70
CA VAL A 155 4.58 15.91 13.92
C VAL A 155 3.76 15.84 12.65
N LYS A 156 2.90 16.84 12.41
CA LYS A 156 2.11 16.96 11.19
C LYS A 156 2.85 17.84 10.19
N ILE A 157 3.05 17.32 8.98
CA ILE A 157 3.83 17.97 7.92
C ILE A 157 2.90 18.37 6.79
N SER A 158 2.96 19.64 6.42
CA SER A 158 2.32 20.21 5.24
C SER A 158 3.28 20.16 4.05
N LEU A 159 2.76 19.72 2.91
CA LEU A 159 3.47 19.61 1.65
C LEU A 159 3.06 20.79 0.74
N GLU A 160 4.03 21.53 0.19
CA GLU A 160 3.72 22.62 -0.75
C GLU A 160 3.03 22.11 -2.02
N THR A 161 3.43 20.92 -2.46
CA THR A 161 2.83 20.18 -3.58
C THR A 161 2.62 18.73 -3.16
N PRO A 162 1.48 18.10 -3.50
CA PRO A 162 1.26 16.67 -3.26
C PRO A 162 2.38 15.82 -3.86
N ILE A 163 2.74 14.74 -3.17
CA ILE A 163 3.76 13.80 -3.66
C ILE A 163 3.07 12.76 -4.54
N LEU A 164 3.46 12.70 -5.81
CA LEU A 164 2.93 11.73 -6.76
C LEU A 164 3.86 10.52 -6.86
N LEU A 165 3.36 9.37 -6.43
CA LEU A 165 4.00 8.07 -6.61
C LEU A 165 3.31 7.30 -7.74
N ASN A 166 4.07 6.54 -8.52
CA ASN A 166 3.59 5.71 -9.61
C ASN A 166 4.19 4.31 -9.51
N GLY A 167 3.39 3.28 -9.75
CA GLY A 167 3.81 1.86 -9.71
C GLY A 167 4.96 1.50 -10.66
N THR A 168 5.24 2.33 -11.66
CA THR A 168 6.41 2.17 -12.55
C THR A 168 7.73 2.60 -11.90
N MET A 169 7.70 3.31 -10.77
CA MET A 169 8.89 3.82 -10.09
C MET A 169 9.65 2.75 -9.32
N SER A 170 8.95 1.70 -8.89
CA SER A 170 9.50 0.62 -8.06
C SER A 170 8.58 -0.59 -8.08
N HIS A 171 9.15 -1.78 -7.98
CA HIS A 171 8.36 -3.02 -7.96
C HIS A 171 7.66 -3.18 -6.60
N ASP A 172 6.32 -3.29 -6.65
CA ASP A 172 5.36 -3.55 -5.56
C ASP A 172 5.30 -2.54 -4.41
N ARG A 173 6.36 -1.76 -4.16
CA ARG A 173 6.43 -0.81 -3.04
C ARG A 173 7.47 0.27 -3.28
N ILE A 174 7.28 1.40 -2.62
CA ILE A 174 8.28 2.48 -2.52
C ILE A 174 8.60 2.67 -1.04
N TRP A 175 9.86 2.92 -0.72
CA TRP A 175 10.30 3.17 0.65
C TRP A 175 10.39 4.66 0.94
N MET A 176 9.81 5.11 2.04
CA MET A 176 9.82 6.51 2.50
C MET A 176 10.66 6.64 3.76
N SER A 177 11.70 7.46 3.69
CA SER A 177 12.54 7.83 4.83
C SER A 177 12.27 9.25 5.27
N THR A 178 12.29 9.49 6.57
CA THR A 178 12.22 10.83 7.15
C THR A 178 13.63 11.36 7.40
N LYS A 179 13.90 12.58 6.91
CA LYS A 179 15.11 13.35 7.18
C LYS A 179 14.76 14.58 8.01
N SER A 180 15.18 14.58 9.26
CA SER A 180 14.89 15.64 10.23
C SER A 180 16.12 15.92 11.11
N ASP A 181 16.08 17.00 11.86
CA ASP A 181 16.95 17.25 13.03
C ASP A 181 16.47 16.56 14.31
N ALA A 182 15.32 15.88 14.28
CA ALA A 182 14.94 14.92 15.31
C ALA A 182 15.93 13.74 15.37
N ASN A 183 16.07 13.12 16.54
CA ASN A 183 17.07 12.09 16.78
C ASN A 183 16.60 10.70 16.35
N ALA A 184 15.34 10.38 16.61
CA ALA A 184 14.78 9.07 16.32
C ALA A 184 13.38 9.17 15.73
N TRP A 185 13.01 8.14 14.98
CA TRP A 185 11.64 7.88 14.54
C TRP A 185 11.06 6.80 15.46
N SER A 186 9.94 7.09 16.11
CA SER A 186 9.29 6.13 16.97
C SER A 186 8.77 4.92 16.19
N ILE A 187 8.84 3.76 16.82
CA ILE A 187 8.41 2.48 16.26
C ILE A 187 7.46 1.78 17.22
N THR A 188 6.61 0.91 16.69
CA THR A 188 5.76 0.01 17.48
C THR A 188 5.98 -1.44 17.06
N ALA A 189 5.68 -2.36 17.97
CA ALA A 189 5.50 -3.76 17.68
C ALA A 189 4.08 -4.13 18.10
N HIS A 190 3.27 -4.62 17.17
CA HIS A 190 1.85 -4.90 17.39
C HIS A 190 1.57 -6.16 18.24
N TYR A 191 2.29 -6.31 19.36
CA TYR A 191 2.24 -7.52 20.18
C TYR A 191 0.92 -7.64 20.97
N GLU A 192 0.28 -6.51 21.28
CA GLU A 192 -0.95 -6.44 22.09
C GLU A 192 -2.21 -6.56 21.23
N THR A 193 -2.23 -5.98 20.03
CA THR A 193 -3.37 -6.08 19.10
C THR A 193 -3.37 -7.39 18.31
N GLY A 194 -2.22 -8.06 18.20
CA GLY A 194 -2.03 -9.26 17.39
C GLY A 194 -2.08 -8.97 15.88
N GLU A 195 -2.07 -7.69 15.48
CA GLU A 195 -1.98 -7.27 14.09
C GLU A 195 -0.53 -7.40 13.59
N GLY A 196 -0.35 -7.62 12.28
CA GLY A 196 0.98 -7.62 11.67
C GLY A 196 1.46 -6.18 11.41
N VAL A 197 2.72 -6.04 10.98
CA VAL A 197 3.21 -4.77 10.40
C VAL A 197 2.40 -4.37 9.16
N VAL A 198 2.29 -3.08 8.87
CA VAL A 198 1.56 -2.60 7.70
C VAL A 198 2.49 -2.69 6.50
N GLY A 199 2.33 -3.74 5.69
CA GLY A 199 3.24 -3.99 4.58
C GLY A 199 4.49 -4.72 5.05
N GLU A 200 5.61 -4.01 5.16
CA GLU A 200 6.90 -4.56 5.58
C GLU A 200 7.39 -3.88 6.86
N SER A 201 8.23 -4.59 7.61
CA SER A 201 8.83 -3.98 8.80
C SER A 201 9.73 -2.80 8.43
N VAL A 202 9.83 -1.83 9.35
CA VAL A 202 10.70 -0.67 9.20
C VAL A 202 12.13 -1.12 8.85
N ALA A 203 12.70 -0.51 7.81
CA ALA A 203 14.05 -0.78 7.37
C ALA A 203 15.02 0.27 7.94
N MET A 204 16.17 -0.18 8.44
CA MET A 204 17.27 0.67 8.89
C MET A 204 18.46 0.55 7.94
N GLY A 205 19.17 1.65 7.74
CA GLY A 205 20.39 1.69 6.93
C GLY A 205 21.31 2.81 7.41
N GLY A 206 22.51 2.86 6.84
CA GLY A 206 23.48 3.91 7.15
C GLY A 206 24.41 4.19 5.97
N ASN A 207 25.41 5.04 6.20
CA ASN A 207 26.54 5.23 5.30
C ASN A 207 27.59 4.12 5.44
N THR A 208 27.55 3.37 6.54
CA THR A 208 28.57 2.38 6.90
C THR A 208 28.03 0.95 6.95
N TYR A 209 26.73 0.76 6.74
CA TYR A 209 26.06 -0.54 6.72
C TYR A 209 24.86 -0.49 5.78
N ASP A 210 24.57 -1.63 5.16
CA ASP A 210 23.48 -1.79 4.21
C ASP A 210 22.11 -1.79 4.89
N TRP A 211 21.06 -1.72 4.07
CA TRP A 211 19.69 -1.76 4.56
C TRP A 211 19.32 -3.14 5.10
N PHE A 212 18.66 -3.17 6.26
CA PHE A 212 18.07 -4.37 6.85
C PHE A 212 16.74 -4.03 7.54
N GLN A 213 15.85 -5.01 7.66
CA GLN A 213 14.57 -4.84 8.36
C GLN A 213 14.73 -5.09 9.86
N LEU A 214 14.03 -4.30 10.68
CA LEU A 214 13.77 -4.65 12.08
C LEU A 214 12.50 -5.49 12.16
N LEU A 215 12.65 -6.81 12.14
CA LEU A 215 11.51 -7.72 12.04
C LEU A 215 10.44 -7.45 13.11
N ASN A 216 9.19 -7.41 12.65
CA ASN A 216 8.00 -7.16 13.46
C ASN A 216 7.97 -5.78 14.16
N GLN A 217 8.75 -4.82 13.66
CA GLN A 217 8.68 -3.42 14.06
C GLN A 217 8.13 -2.58 12.92
N GLU A 218 7.27 -1.63 13.24
CA GLU A 218 6.67 -0.69 12.30
C GLU A 218 7.03 0.74 12.67
N GLY A 219 7.30 1.58 11.67
CA GLY A 219 7.51 3.00 11.93
C GLY A 219 6.18 3.69 12.20
N LEU A 220 6.12 4.60 13.18
CA LEU A 220 4.88 5.32 13.46
C LEU A 220 4.69 6.48 12.48
N TYR A 221 3.79 6.30 11.51
CA TYR A 221 3.43 7.31 10.53
C TYR A 221 1.95 7.26 10.14
N GLU A 222 1.48 8.37 9.59
CA GLU A 222 0.16 8.50 9.00
C GLU A 222 0.29 9.16 7.62
N LEU A 223 -0.29 8.54 6.59
CA LEU A 223 -0.42 9.10 5.25
C LEU A 223 -1.87 9.48 5.03
N ASN A 224 -2.08 10.73 4.63
CA ASN A 224 -3.30 11.15 3.95
C ASN A 224 -3.00 11.10 2.45
N ALA A 225 -3.53 10.10 1.78
CA ALA A 225 -3.24 9.83 0.38
C ALA A 225 -4.47 9.36 -0.39
N GLU A 226 -4.56 9.81 -1.63
CA GLU A 226 -5.55 9.37 -2.59
C GLU A 226 -4.90 8.39 -3.57
N CYS A 227 -5.60 7.31 -3.86
CA CYS A 227 -5.15 6.31 -4.82
C CYS A 227 -6.01 6.36 -6.06
N ASP A 228 -5.34 6.32 -7.19
CA ASP A 228 -5.96 5.97 -8.45
C ASP A 228 -5.31 4.71 -8.99
N ILE A 229 -6.13 3.78 -9.47
CA ILE A 229 -5.65 2.62 -10.20
C ILE A 229 -5.79 3.02 -11.65
N LEU A 230 -4.65 3.24 -12.32
CA LEU A 230 -4.52 3.33 -13.77
C LEU A 230 -4.80 1.96 -14.40
N ASN A 231 -5.98 1.44 -14.12
CA ASN A 231 -6.52 0.31 -14.82
C ASN A 231 -6.82 0.82 -16.24
N VAL A 232 -6.31 0.12 -17.26
CA VAL A 232 -7.12 -0.02 -18.46
C VAL A 232 -8.32 -0.79 -17.98
N SER A 233 -9.34 -0.08 -17.53
CA SER A 233 -10.53 -0.73 -17.04
C SER A 233 -11.02 -1.59 -18.21
N ASP A 234 -10.94 -2.92 -18.08
CA ASP A 234 -12.15 -3.70 -18.27
C ASP A 234 -13.15 -2.99 -17.38
N THR A 235 -13.84 -2.01 -17.98
CA THR A 235 -14.82 -1.17 -17.33
C THR A 235 -15.63 -2.11 -16.46
N ASN A 236 -15.74 -1.82 -15.18
CA ASN A 236 -16.76 -2.42 -14.33
C ASN A 236 -18.10 -2.03 -14.96
N LEU A 237 -18.50 -2.78 -15.99
CA LEU A 237 -19.78 -2.73 -16.65
C LEU A 237 -20.74 -3.27 -15.62
N LYS A 238 -21.27 -2.37 -14.79
CA LYS A 238 -22.48 -2.59 -14.01
C LYS A 238 -23.73 -2.76 -14.92
N SER A 239 -23.55 -3.16 -16.18
CA SER A 239 -24.53 -3.76 -17.08
C SER A 239 -23.79 -4.80 -17.94
N LYS A 240 -23.54 -5.99 -17.40
CA LYS A 240 -22.88 -7.08 -18.14
C LYS A 240 -23.81 -7.65 -19.22
N VAL A 241 -23.90 -6.96 -20.36
CA VAL A 241 -24.24 -7.64 -21.61
C VAL A 241 -23.00 -8.42 -22.02
N GLY A 242 -22.99 -9.72 -21.76
CA GLY A 242 -21.89 -10.61 -22.18
C GLY A 242 -21.99 -10.94 -23.68
N ILE A 243 -20.88 -11.38 -24.27
CA ILE A 243 -20.87 -11.98 -25.61
C ILE A 243 -20.44 -13.45 -25.53
N TYR A 244 -21.10 -14.31 -26.29
CA TYR A 244 -20.84 -15.75 -26.31
C TYR A 244 -21.10 -16.37 -27.70
N PRO A 245 -20.44 -17.46 -28.08
CA PRO A 245 -19.29 -18.04 -27.40
C PRO A 245 -18.10 -17.08 -27.43
N ASN A 246 -17.27 -17.12 -26.38
CA ASN A 246 -16.00 -16.40 -26.35
C ASN A 246 -14.99 -17.30 -25.60
N PRO A 247 -13.98 -17.89 -26.27
CA PRO A 247 -13.56 -17.62 -27.64
C PRO A 247 -14.52 -18.07 -28.75
N ALA A 248 -14.71 -17.24 -29.77
CA ALA A 248 -15.63 -17.42 -30.88
C ALA A 248 -14.95 -18.01 -32.13
N GLN A 249 -15.70 -18.81 -32.90
CA GLN A 249 -15.27 -19.27 -34.23
C GLN A 249 -15.86 -18.36 -35.31
N ASP A 250 -17.12 -18.53 -35.69
CA ASP A 250 -17.67 -17.80 -36.85
C ASP A 250 -18.62 -16.67 -36.47
N HIS A 251 -19.10 -16.65 -35.23
CA HIS A 251 -20.05 -15.67 -34.74
C HIS A 251 -19.98 -15.53 -33.22
N PHE A 252 -20.53 -14.42 -32.71
CA PHE A 252 -20.90 -14.27 -31.30
C PHE A 252 -22.32 -13.69 -31.20
N GLU A 253 -22.92 -13.86 -30.03
CA GLU A 253 -24.25 -13.40 -29.65
C GLU A 253 -24.20 -12.73 -28.27
N TYR A 254 -25.18 -11.91 -27.94
CA TYR A 254 -25.27 -11.20 -26.66
C TYR A 254 -26.06 -12.02 -25.62
N SER A 255 -25.50 -12.23 -24.42
CA SER A 255 -26.07 -13.14 -23.40
C SER A 255 -27.19 -12.54 -22.57
N ASP A 256 -27.24 -11.21 -22.44
CA ASP A 256 -28.27 -10.53 -21.65
C ASP A 256 -28.35 -9.05 -22.01
N ILE A 257 -29.26 -8.67 -22.92
CA ILE A 257 -29.43 -7.27 -23.33
C ILE A 257 -30.52 -6.53 -22.55
N ASN A 258 -31.08 -7.12 -21.48
CA ASN A 258 -32.09 -6.48 -20.60
C ASN A 258 -33.24 -5.75 -21.34
N GLY A 259 -33.64 -6.22 -22.52
CA GLY A 259 -34.69 -5.61 -23.34
C GLY A 259 -34.28 -4.38 -24.16
N ASP A 260 -33.02 -3.94 -24.09
CA ASP A 260 -32.48 -2.89 -24.94
C ASP A 260 -32.29 -3.36 -26.38
N LYS A 261 -32.61 -2.51 -27.36
CA LYS A 261 -32.39 -2.82 -28.78
C LYS A 261 -30.98 -2.43 -29.19
N ILE A 262 -30.30 -3.31 -29.92
CA ILE A 262 -29.01 -3.00 -30.56
C ILE A 262 -29.28 -2.03 -31.72
N VAL A 263 -28.51 -0.94 -31.75
CA VAL A 263 -28.52 0.05 -32.84
C VAL A 263 -27.33 -0.20 -33.76
N SER A 264 -26.16 -0.44 -33.19
CA SER A 264 -24.96 -0.76 -33.97
C SER A 264 -23.94 -1.55 -33.17
N THR A 265 -23.09 -2.29 -33.88
CA THR A 265 -21.95 -3.03 -33.35
C THR A 265 -20.72 -2.71 -34.20
N ASN A 266 -19.70 -2.15 -33.59
CA ASN A 266 -18.39 -1.88 -34.19
C ASN A 266 -17.35 -2.81 -33.59
N ILE A 267 -16.48 -3.38 -34.42
CA ILE A 267 -15.41 -4.27 -34.00
C ILE A 267 -14.09 -3.65 -34.40
N TYR A 268 -13.19 -3.52 -33.43
CA TYR A 268 -11.86 -2.96 -33.60
C TYR A 268 -10.79 -4.03 -33.35
N SER A 269 -9.70 -4.00 -34.12
CA SER A 269 -8.52 -4.83 -33.87
C SER A 269 -7.73 -4.33 -32.65
N ALA A 270 -6.79 -5.14 -32.15
CA ALA A 270 -5.95 -4.80 -30.99
C ALA A 270 -5.15 -3.49 -31.14
N ASN A 271 -4.90 -3.02 -32.37
CA ASN A 271 -4.25 -1.73 -32.65
C ASN A 271 -5.24 -0.55 -32.78
N GLY A 272 -6.53 -0.75 -32.46
CA GLY A 272 -7.57 0.29 -32.50
C GLY A 272 -8.19 0.56 -33.88
N SER A 273 -7.81 -0.17 -34.93
CA SER A 273 -8.43 0.01 -36.27
C SER A 273 -9.82 -0.61 -36.31
N LEU A 274 -10.82 0.11 -36.85
CA LEU A 274 -12.16 -0.43 -37.08
C LEU A 274 -12.11 -1.49 -38.20
N VAL A 275 -12.43 -2.73 -37.87
CA VAL A 275 -12.36 -3.87 -38.81
C VAL A 275 -13.73 -4.38 -39.27
N LYS A 276 -14.79 -4.11 -38.51
CA LYS A 276 -16.17 -4.44 -38.90
C LYS A 276 -17.16 -3.47 -38.26
N SER A 277 -18.22 -3.12 -38.99
CA SER A 277 -19.33 -2.32 -38.48
C SER A 277 -20.64 -2.95 -38.96
N VAL A 278 -21.58 -3.13 -38.03
CA VAL A 278 -22.90 -3.74 -38.26
C VAL A 278 -23.94 -2.78 -37.71
N ASN A 279 -24.76 -2.20 -38.57
CA ASN A 279 -25.84 -1.29 -38.18
C ASN A 279 -27.19 -2.02 -38.27
N ASP A 280 -27.33 -3.07 -37.46
CA ASP A 280 -28.53 -3.91 -37.45
C ASP A 280 -28.86 -4.32 -36.01
N SER A 281 -30.15 -4.58 -35.78
CA SER A 281 -30.71 -5.03 -34.51
C SER A 281 -30.47 -6.52 -34.21
N ASN A 282 -29.78 -7.21 -35.11
CA ASN A 282 -29.50 -8.64 -35.00
C ASN A 282 -28.62 -8.96 -33.77
N SER A 283 -29.08 -9.92 -32.97
CA SER A 283 -28.37 -10.39 -31.77
C SER A 283 -27.18 -11.28 -32.09
N LYS A 284 -27.05 -11.77 -33.34
CA LYS A 284 -25.99 -12.66 -33.82
C LYS A 284 -25.10 -11.94 -34.83
N ILE A 285 -23.81 -11.81 -34.51
CA ILE A 285 -22.83 -11.09 -35.32
C ILE A 285 -21.84 -12.08 -35.94
N ASN A 286 -21.79 -12.12 -37.28
CA ASN A 286 -20.85 -12.96 -38.02
C ASN A 286 -19.44 -12.33 -38.04
N ILE A 287 -18.44 -13.09 -37.64
CA ILE A 287 -17.01 -12.72 -37.56
C ILE A 287 -16.09 -13.72 -38.31
N SER A 288 -16.64 -14.60 -39.14
CA SER A 288 -15.88 -15.63 -39.87
C SER A 288 -14.73 -15.08 -40.73
N GLU A 289 -14.88 -13.85 -41.22
CA GLU A 289 -13.89 -13.14 -42.02
C GLU A 289 -12.71 -12.57 -41.20
N LEU A 290 -12.85 -12.50 -39.87
CA LEU A 290 -11.79 -12.00 -38.99
C LEU A 290 -10.73 -13.09 -38.79
N LYS A 291 -9.46 -12.69 -38.78
CA LYS A 291 -8.35 -13.60 -38.43
C LYS A 291 -8.39 -13.92 -36.93
N SER A 292 -7.75 -15.02 -36.54
CA SER A 292 -7.55 -15.37 -35.12
C SER A 292 -6.84 -14.22 -34.40
N GLY A 293 -7.34 -13.83 -33.22
CA GLY A 293 -6.81 -12.68 -32.50
C GLY A 293 -7.78 -12.09 -31.47
N VAL A 294 -7.34 -11.01 -30.82
CA VAL A 294 -8.12 -10.26 -29.83
C VAL A 294 -8.71 -9.02 -30.49
N TYR A 295 -10.00 -8.79 -30.21
CA TYR A 295 -10.78 -7.68 -30.75
C TYR A 295 -11.57 -6.99 -29.64
N ILE A 296 -11.89 -5.71 -29.85
CA ILE A 296 -12.80 -4.92 -29.02
C ILE A 296 -14.11 -4.73 -29.77
N VAL A 297 -15.21 -5.16 -29.18
CA VAL A 297 -16.57 -5.00 -29.70
C VAL A 297 -17.22 -3.85 -28.95
N GLN A 298 -17.71 -2.85 -29.67
CA GLN A 298 -18.43 -1.71 -29.14
C GLN A 298 -19.86 -1.72 -29.67
N THR A 299 -20.83 -1.83 -28.77
CA THR A 299 -22.24 -1.99 -29.12
C THR A 299 -23.03 -0.80 -28.61
N ARG A 300 -23.73 -0.10 -29.50
CA ARG A 300 -24.62 1.00 -29.14
C ARG A 300 -26.04 0.49 -29.03
N THR A 301 -26.72 0.82 -27.94
CA THR A 301 -28.11 0.44 -27.69
C THR A 301 -29.07 1.62 -27.91
N SER A 302 -30.37 1.34 -28.06
CA SER A 302 -31.41 2.32 -28.34
C SER A 302 -31.62 3.34 -27.23
N ASN A 303 -31.26 3.01 -25.99
CA ASN A 303 -31.27 3.92 -24.85
C ASN A 303 -30.05 4.86 -24.81
N GLY A 304 -29.16 4.80 -25.82
CA GLY A 304 -27.99 5.65 -25.93
C GLY A 304 -26.73 5.11 -25.24
N ASN A 305 -26.83 3.97 -24.52
CA ASN A 305 -25.68 3.35 -23.88
C ASN A 305 -24.71 2.77 -24.92
N THR A 306 -23.44 2.74 -24.55
CA THR A 306 -22.38 2.08 -25.33
C THR A 306 -21.73 1.01 -24.45
N LEU A 307 -21.85 -0.23 -24.89
CA LEU A 307 -21.32 -1.42 -24.24
C LEU A 307 -20.01 -1.81 -24.93
N THR A 308 -19.03 -2.27 -24.16
CA THR A 308 -17.73 -2.68 -24.69
C THR A 308 -17.40 -4.09 -24.25
N ASN A 309 -17.08 -4.98 -25.17
CA ASN A 309 -16.75 -6.38 -24.88
C ASN A 309 -15.45 -6.79 -25.56
N LYS A 310 -14.63 -7.59 -24.85
CA LYS A 310 -13.47 -8.24 -25.44
C LYS A 310 -13.88 -9.53 -26.15
N LEU A 311 -13.50 -9.68 -27.41
CA LEU A 311 -13.74 -10.88 -28.23
C LEU A 311 -12.41 -11.58 -28.54
N ILE A 312 -12.36 -12.89 -28.30
CA ILE A 312 -11.25 -13.75 -28.69
C ILE A 312 -11.71 -14.59 -29.90
N LYS A 313 -11.17 -14.33 -31.09
CA LYS A 313 -11.42 -15.11 -32.30
C LYS A 313 -10.42 -16.26 -32.39
N LYS A 314 -10.93 -17.48 -32.52
CA LYS A 314 -10.13 -18.68 -32.81
C LYS A 314 -9.74 -18.73 -34.28
#